data_AF-A0A3M6TPV1-F1
#
_entry.id   AF-A0A3M6TPV1-F1
#
_cell.length_a   1.000
_cell.length_b   1.000
_cell.length_c   1.000
_cell.angle_alpha   90.00
_cell.angle_beta   90.00
_cell.angle_gamma   90.00
#
_symmetry.space_group_name_H-M   'P 1'
#
loop_
_entity.id
_entity.type
_entity.pdbx_description
1 polymer ?
#
loop_
_entity_poly.entity_id
_entity_poly.type
_entity_poly.pdbx_seq_one_letter_code
_entity_poly.pdbx_strand_id
1 'polypeptide(L)'
;MTVGSGGSAAGISMANYLTGSKLKCHAVNVYDDDAYVYSKINEELQEAGLSVQAEEIIDVMGGHHLPGYGRPSQEDLEYILEISSSTGVLIDPVYNIKTVRGMLAEMTNNPERFQGNRILYIHTGGCFGLFNGGVESLLTSSRGTQCINEILSWRNINDPLPI
;
A
#
# COMPACT_ATOMS: atom_id res chain seq x y z
N MET A 1 -2.53 6.62 1.08
CA MET A 1 -2.64 5.77 -0.12
C MET A 1 -1.24 5.50 -0.67
N THR A 2 -1.08 4.52 -1.55
CA THR A 2 0.19 4.29 -2.26
C THR A 2 0.42 5.36 -3.31
N VAL A 3 1.67 5.85 -3.48
CA VAL A 3 2.06 6.57 -4.69
C VAL A 3 3.23 5.90 -5.40
N GLY A 4 3.05 5.68 -6.70
CA GLY A 4 4.07 5.23 -7.63
C GLY A 4 4.29 6.26 -8.73
N SER A 5 3.50 6.18 -9.81
CA SER A 5 3.57 7.15 -10.92
C SER A 5 2.96 8.52 -10.63
N GLY A 6 2.27 8.72 -9.50
CA GLY A 6 1.65 10.01 -9.13
C GLY A 6 0.16 10.15 -9.42
N GLY A 7 -0.36 9.58 -10.52
CA GLY A 7 -1.71 9.91 -11.00
C GLY A 7 -2.87 9.63 -10.03
N SER A 8 -2.84 8.53 -9.26
CA SER A 8 -3.87 8.29 -8.23
C SER A 8 -3.83 9.34 -7.12
N ALA A 9 -2.63 9.71 -6.70
CA ALA A 9 -2.41 10.70 -5.65
C ALA A 9 -2.84 12.10 -6.13
N ALA A 10 -2.46 12.47 -7.36
CA ALA A 10 -2.87 13.71 -8.02
C ALA A 10 -4.40 13.82 -8.14
N GLY A 11 -5.06 12.80 -8.70
CA GLY A 11 -6.52 12.84 -8.90
C GLY A 11 -7.29 12.99 -7.58
N ILE A 12 -6.88 12.28 -6.53
CA ILE A 12 -7.54 12.36 -5.22
C ILE A 12 -7.28 13.70 -4.54
N SER A 13 -6.03 14.19 -4.51
CA SER A 13 -5.72 15.48 -3.87
C SER A 13 -6.34 16.66 -4.61
N MET A 14 -6.36 16.62 -5.95
CA MET A 14 -7.02 17.60 -6.80
C MET A 14 -8.54 17.61 -6.56
N ALA A 15 -9.19 16.43 -6.50
CA ALA A 15 -10.62 16.37 -6.19
C ALA A 15 -10.92 16.90 -4.79
N ASN A 16 -10.09 16.57 -3.79
CA ASN A 16 -10.21 17.09 -2.43
C ASN A 16 -10.11 18.63 -2.41
N TYR A 17 -9.15 19.20 -3.13
CA TYR A 17 -8.98 20.64 -3.30
C TYR A 17 -10.19 21.30 -3.98
N LEU A 18 -10.60 20.79 -5.14
CA LEU A 18 -11.68 21.37 -5.96
C LEU A 18 -13.05 21.32 -5.27
N THR A 19 -13.29 20.32 -4.43
CA THR A 19 -14.53 20.20 -3.66
C THR A 19 -14.54 21.04 -2.39
N GLY A 20 -13.42 21.68 -2.03
CA GLY A 20 -13.27 22.39 -0.75
C GLY A 20 -13.30 21.45 0.47
N SER A 21 -13.10 20.15 0.25
CA SER A 21 -13.02 19.16 1.31
C SER A 21 -11.78 19.40 2.18
N LYS A 22 -11.90 19.12 3.48
CA LYS A 22 -10.84 19.35 4.47
C LYS A 22 -10.12 18.06 4.87
N LEU A 23 -10.23 17.01 4.06
CA LEU A 23 -9.49 15.77 4.30
C LEU A 23 -8.00 16.04 4.11
N LYS A 24 -7.18 15.41 4.96
CA LYS A 24 -5.74 15.37 4.77
C LYS A 24 -5.39 14.20 3.85
N CYS A 25 -4.80 14.49 2.71
CA CYS A 25 -4.35 13.47 1.78
C CYS A 25 -2.90 13.09 2.12
N HIS A 26 -2.66 11.82 2.45
CA HIS A 26 -1.32 11.27 2.65
C HIS A 26 -1.02 10.21 1.59
N ALA A 27 0.18 10.27 1.02
CA ALA A 27 0.68 9.34 0.01
C ALA A 27 2.00 8.72 0.46
N VAL A 28 2.05 7.40 0.66
CA VAL A 28 3.32 6.71 0.94
C VAL A 28 4.04 6.45 -0.36
N ASN A 29 5.24 7.00 -0.49
CA ASN A 29 6.07 6.80 -1.66
C ASN A 29 6.71 5.41 -1.63
N VAL A 30 6.44 4.61 -2.66
CA VAL A 30 7.05 3.29 -2.81
C VAL A 30 8.34 3.30 -3.65
N TYR A 31 8.76 4.49 -4.07
CA TYR A 31 10.06 4.81 -4.67
C TYR A 31 10.92 5.64 -3.71
N ASP A 32 12.17 5.88 -4.10
CA ASP A 32 13.14 6.68 -3.35
C ASP A 32 13.33 8.08 -3.97
N ASP A 33 12.21 8.74 -4.31
CA ASP A 33 12.23 10.08 -4.88
C ASP A 33 10.90 10.80 -4.64
N ASP A 34 10.80 11.51 -3.52
CA ASP A 34 9.60 12.29 -3.17
C ASP A 34 9.45 13.52 -4.07
N ALA A 35 10.57 14.12 -4.50
CA ALA A 35 10.58 15.30 -5.36
C ALA A 35 9.99 14.99 -6.74
N TYR A 36 10.30 13.81 -7.29
CA TYR A 36 9.67 13.31 -8.50
C TYR A 36 8.15 13.22 -8.38
N VAL A 37 7.63 12.73 -7.24
CA VAL A 37 6.19 12.63 -7.01
C VAL A 37 5.54 14.01 -7.01
N TYR A 38 6.09 14.98 -6.27
CA TYR A 38 5.57 16.35 -6.26
C TYR A 38 5.63 16.99 -7.65
N SER A 39 6.75 16.84 -8.36
CA SER A 39 6.90 17.32 -9.75
C SER A 39 5.79 16.77 -10.64
N LYS A 40 5.52 15.46 -10.55
CA LYS A 40 4.53 14.82 -11.41
C LYS A 40 3.11 15.28 -11.12
N ILE A 41 2.78 15.47 -9.84
CA ILE A 41 1.47 16.00 -9.43
C ILE A 41 1.34 17.47 -9.89
N ASN A 42 2.39 18.27 -9.76
CA ASN A 42 2.40 19.67 -10.22
C ASN A 42 2.18 19.79 -11.74
N GLU A 43 2.76 18.89 -12.55
CA GLU A 43 2.46 18.80 -13.99
C GLU A 43 0.96 18.59 -14.24
N GLU A 44 0.33 17.63 -13.55
CA GLU A 44 -1.10 17.35 -13.70
C GLU A 44 -1.99 18.53 -13.24
N LEU A 45 -1.60 19.22 -12.17
CA LEU A 45 -2.30 20.42 -11.70
C LEU A 45 -2.20 21.57 -12.71
N GLN A 46 -1.03 21.77 -13.32
CA GLN A 46 -0.82 22.78 -14.35
C GLN A 46 -1.64 22.47 -15.61
N GLU A 47 -1.65 21.21 -16.06
CA GLU A 47 -2.48 20.77 -17.18
C GLU A 47 -3.98 20.96 -16.91
N ALA A 48 -4.41 20.81 -15.66
CA ALA A 48 -5.78 21.09 -15.21
C ALA A 48 -6.06 22.61 -15.03
N GLY A 49 -5.07 23.49 -15.19
CA GLY A 49 -5.21 24.93 -15.05
C GLY A 49 -5.37 25.41 -13.60
N LEU A 50 -4.88 24.63 -12.63
CA LEU A 50 -4.97 24.96 -11.20
C LEU A 50 -3.71 25.70 -10.73
N SER A 51 -3.90 26.74 -9.93
CA SER A 51 -2.82 27.58 -9.39
C SER A 51 -2.40 27.18 -7.98
N VAL A 52 -2.41 25.88 -7.67
CA VAL A 52 -2.05 25.31 -6.37
C VAL A 52 -0.87 24.37 -6.55
N GLN A 53 0.03 24.33 -5.57
CA GLN A 53 1.15 23.40 -5.57
C GLN A 53 0.78 22.08 -4.88
N ALA A 54 1.37 20.98 -5.34
CA ALA A 54 1.14 19.65 -4.79
C ALA A 54 1.40 19.59 -3.27
N GLU A 55 2.46 20.24 -2.80
CA GLU A 55 2.86 20.35 -1.39
C GLU A 55 1.77 20.99 -0.50
N GLU A 56 0.85 21.76 -1.09
CA GLU A 56 -0.26 22.40 -0.36
C GLU A 56 -1.47 21.47 -0.19
N ILE A 57 -1.59 20.43 -1.02
CA ILE A 57 -2.80 19.59 -1.11
C ILE A 57 -2.57 18.12 -0.79
N ILE A 58 -1.31 17.66 -0.76
CA ILE A 58 -0.95 16.28 -0.42
C ILE A 58 0.38 16.20 0.32
N ASP A 59 0.41 15.35 1.34
CA ASP A 59 1.60 15.01 2.13
C ASP A 59 2.20 13.68 1.61
N VAL A 60 3.35 13.76 0.95
CA VAL A 60 4.11 12.60 0.47
C VAL A 60 5.06 12.13 1.57
N MET A 61 4.92 10.87 1.97
CA MET A 61 5.70 10.21 3.01
C MET A 61 6.69 9.22 2.37
N GLY A 62 7.93 9.68 2.19
CA GLY A 62 9.05 8.86 1.73
C GLY A 62 9.70 7.99 2.80
N GLY A 63 10.78 7.31 2.43
CA GLY A 63 11.59 6.48 3.34
C GLY A 63 11.05 5.08 3.64
N HIS A 64 9.84 4.75 3.18
CA HIS A 64 9.18 3.45 3.42
C HIS A 64 9.29 2.48 2.22
N HIS A 65 10.15 2.79 1.25
CA HIS A 65 10.27 2.05 -0.01
C HIS A 65 11.21 0.84 0.05
N LEU A 66 12.04 0.73 1.09
CA LEU A 66 13.04 -0.33 1.22
C LEU A 66 12.39 -1.72 1.22
N PRO A 67 13.06 -2.75 0.68
CA PRO A 67 14.41 -2.77 0.08
C PRO A 67 14.48 -2.23 -1.37
N GLY A 68 13.40 -1.65 -1.89
CA GLY A 68 13.32 -1.08 -3.22
C GLY A 68 12.07 -1.52 -3.97
N TYR A 69 11.74 -0.82 -5.05
CA TYR A 69 10.52 -1.08 -5.82
C TYR A 69 10.45 -2.52 -6.35
N GLY A 70 9.27 -3.15 -6.24
CA GLY A 70 9.03 -4.52 -6.69
C GLY A 70 9.71 -5.61 -5.85
N ARG A 71 10.38 -5.25 -4.75
CA ARG A 71 11.14 -6.16 -3.90
C ARG A 71 10.55 -6.16 -2.49
N PRO A 72 9.77 -7.17 -2.09
CA PRO A 72 9.39 -7.34 -0.69
C PRO A 72 10.59 -7.87 0.11
N SER A 73 10.72 -7.43 1.35
CA SER A 73 11.53 -8.08 2.37
C SER A 73 10.82 -9.33 2.93
N GLN A 74 11.55 -10.16 3.68
CA GLN A 74 10.95 -11.29 4.40
C GLN A 74 9.86 -10.81 5.38
N GLU A 75 10.13 -9.72 6.09
CA GLU A 75 9.19 -9.10 7.02
C GLU A 75 7.93 -8.58 6.30
N ASP A 76 8.06 -8.04 5.09
CA ASP A 76 6.90 -7.63 4.28
C ASP A 76 5.98 -8.81 3.98
N LEU A 77 6.54 -9.96 3.63
CA LEU A 77 5.75 -11.15 3.33
C LEU A 77 5.07 -11.72 4.58
N GLU A 78 5.70 -11.62 5.75
CA GLU A 78 5.11 -12.00 7.04
C GLU A 78 3.94 -11.07 7.41
N TYR A 79 4.10 -9.75 7.27
CA TYR A 79 3.03 -8.79 7.47
C TYR A 79 1.86 -8.99 6.49
N ILE A 80 2.14 -9.31 5.22
CA ILE A 80 1.10 -9.61 4.24
C ILE A 80 0.24 -10.78 4.74
N LEU A 81 0.87 -11.85 5.24
CA LEU A 81 0.16 -13.00 5.78
C LEU A 81 -0.64 -12.65 7.04
N GLU A 82 -0.05 -11.91 7.96
CA GLU A 82 -0.72 -11.47 9.19
C GLU A 82 -1.95 -10.61 8.89
N ILE A 83 -1.80 -9.57 8.07
CA ILE A 83 -2.90 -8.67 7.69
C ILE A 83 -3.98 -9.45 6.93
N SER A 84 -3.58 -10.27 5.95
CA SER A 84 -4.55 -11.01 5.13
C SER A 84 -5.33 -12.04 5.93
N SER A 85 -4.67 -12.75 6.86
CA SER A 85 -5.33 -13.76 7.69
C SER A 85 -6.19 -13.18 8.80
N SER A 86 -5.82 -12.03 9.37
CA SER A 86 -6.57 -11.37 10.44
C SER A 86 -7.75 -10.53 9.93
N THR A 87 -7.63 -9.91 8.76
CA THR A 87 -8.64 -8.98 8.24
C THR A 87 -9.46 -9.52 7.06
N GLY A 88 -8.97 -10.57 6.38
CA GLY A 88 -9.52 -11.04 5.11
C GLY A 88 -9.19 -10.15 3.91
N VAL A 89 -8.41 -9.07 4.08
CA VAL A 89 -8.00 -8.15 3.02
C VAL A 89 -6.62 -8.56 2.48
N LEU A 90 -6.56 -8.91 1.19
CA LEU A 90 -5.33 -9.35 0.53
C LEU A 90 -4.42 -8.17 0.18
N ILE A 91 -3.23 -8.10 0.81
CA ILE A 91 -2.23 -7.04 0.57
C ILE A 91 -1.18 -7.49 -0.45
N ASP A 92 -0.89 -6.69 -1.47
CA ASP A 92 0.13 -7.03 -2.46
C ASP A 92 1.58 -6.79 -1.99
N PRO A 93 2.56 -7.55 -2.52
CA PRO A 93 3.95 -7.49 -2.08
C PRO A 93 4.77 -6.33 -2.66
N VAL A 94 4.19 -5.45 -3.48
CA VAL A 94 4.91 -4.37 -4.14
C VAL A 94 4.51 -3.01 -3.57
N TYR A 95 3.22 -2.73 -3.47
CA TYR A 95 2.67 -1.40 -3.22
C TYR A 95 1.99 -1.26 -1.88
N ASN A 96 0.93 -2.04 -1.66
CA ASN A 96 0.05 -1.91 -0.49
C ASN A 96 0.80 -2.30 0.78
N ILE A 97 1.70 -3.30 0.76
CA ILE A 97 2.46 -3.66 1.95
C ILE A 97 3.32 -2.50 2.48
N LYS A 98 4.04 -1.82 1.57
CA LYS A 98 4.89 -0.68 1.93
C LYS A 98 4.06 0.50 2.43
N THR A 99 2.90 0.69 1.82
CA THR A 99 1.99 1.77 2.21
C THR A 99 1.39 1.51 3.58
N VAL A 100 0.92 0.30 3.87
CA VAL A 100 0.39 -0.06 5.18
C VAL A 100 1.48 0.06 6.25
N ARG A 101 2.66 -0.52 6.00
CA ARG A 101 3.80 -0.41 6.92
C ARG A 101 4.23 1.03 7.15
N GLY A 102 4.38 1.82 6.09
CA GLY A 102 4.76 3.22 6.19
C GLY A 102 3.73 4.03 6.96
N MET A 103 2.44 3.82 6.67
CA MET A 103 1.35 4.44 7.40
C MET A 103 1.39 4.08 8.90
N LEU A 104 1.57 2.81 9.27
CA LEU A 104 1.66 2.37 10.67
C LEU A 104 2.91 2.92 11.39
N ALA A 105 4.04 2.97 10.69
CA ALA A 105 5.28 3.55 11.20
C ALA A 105 5.11 5.05 11.48
N GLU A 106 4.47 5.77 10.56
CA GLU A 106 4.18 7.20 10.72
C GLU A 106 3.17 7.47 11.83
N MET A 107 2.14 6.62 12.00
CA MET A 107 1.21 6.76 13.13
C MET A 107 1.92 6.57 14.48
N THR A 108 2.90 5.66 14.53
CA THR A 108 3.67 5.39 15.75
C THR A 108 4.68 6.50 16.04
N ASN A 109 5.45 6.91 15.04
CA ASN A 109 6.59 7.81 15.21
C ASN A 109 6.21 9.28 15.11
N ASN A 110 5.17 9.60 14.36
CA ASN A 110 4.71 10.96 14.07
C ASN A 110 3.18 11.09 14.27
N PRO A 111 2.64 10.78 15.46
CA PRO A 111 1.19 10.69 15.69
C PRO A 111 0.44 11.99 15.34
N GLU A 112 1.07 13.16 15.51
CA GLU A 112 0.47 14.46 15.16
C GLU A 112 0.22 14.64 13.65
N ARG A 113 0.90 13.87 12.80
CA ARG A 113 0.69 13.87 11.34
C ARG A 113 -0.75 13.44 11.00
N PHE A 114 -1.31 12.52 11.78
CA PHE A 114 -2.67 12.01 11.63
C PHE A 114 -3.63 12.73 12.59
N GLN A 115 -4.07 13.93 12.21
CA GLN A 115 -5.10 14.64 12.97
C GLN A 115 -6.48 14.03 12.75
N GLY A 116 -7.11 13.57 13.84
CA GLY A 116 -8.43 12.96 13.83
C GLY A 116 -8.34 11.45 13.64
N ASN A 117 -8.88 10.68 14.60
CA ASN A 117 -8.70 9.23 14.72
C ASN A 117 -9.47 8.38 13.69
N ARG A 118 -9.83 8.95 12.53
CA ARG A 118 -10.55 8.24 11.46
C ARG A 118 -9.75 8.32 10.18
N ILE A 119 -9.19 7.19 9.79
CA ILE A 119 -8.24 7.09 8.68
C ILE A 119 -8.86 6.17 7.63
N LEU A 120 -9.01 6.69 6.42
CA LEU A 120 -9.43 5.91 5.27
C LEU A 120 -8.18 5.45 4.51
N TYR A 121 -7.90 4.15 4.59
CA TYR A 121 -6.90 3.52 3.74
C TYR A 121 -7.49 3.20 2.36
N ILE A 122 -6.78 3.58 1.29
CA ILE A 122 -7.18 3.28 -0.09
C ILE A 122 -6.35 2.09 -0.57
N HIS A 123 -7.00 0.93 -0.62
CA HIS A 123 -6.41 -0.29 -1.14
C HIS A 123 -6.41 -0.27 -2.68
N THR A 124 -5.25 -0.10 -3.31
CA THR A 124 -5.15 0.13 -4.76
C THR A 124 -5.16 -1.15 -5.62
N GLY A 125 -5.29 -2.33 -4.99
CA GLY A 125 -5.37 -3.61 -5.69
C GLY A 125 -4.03 -4.36 -5.64
N GLY A 126 -3.58 -4.90 -6.78
CA GLY A 126 -2.30 -5.61 -6.87
C GLY A 126 -2.30 -7.07 -6.40
N CYS A 127 -3.46 -7.63 -6.05
CA CYS A 127 -3.58 -8.98 -5.49
C CYS A 127 -2.91 -10.07 -6.33
N PHE A 128 -2.82 -9.92 -7.65
CA PHE A 128 -2.12 -10.87 -8.51
C PHE A 128 -0.62 -10.98 -8.21
N GLY A 129 -0.01 -9.98 -7.55
CA GLY A 129 1.37 -10.05 -7.09
C GLY A 129 1.62 -11.16 -6.07
N LEU A 130 0.57 -11.67 -5.41
CA LEU A 130 0.66 -12.77 -4.45
C LEU A 130 1.01 -14.13 -5.11
N PHE A 131 0.77 -14.27 -6.42
CA PHE A 131 1.01 -15.52 -7.15
C PHE A 131 2.45 -15.65 -7.68
N ASN A 132 3.38 -14.80 -7.26
CA ASN A 132 4.79 -14.87 -7.66
C ASN A 132 5.61 -15.92 -6.89
N GLY A 133 4.99 -16.68 -6.00
CA GLY A 133 5.61 -17.74 -5.19
C GLY A 133 6.22 -17.28 -3.85
N GLY A 134 6.37 -15.97 -3.60
CA GLY A 134 6.97 -15.45 -2.37
C GLY A 134 6.17 -15.83 -1.11
N VAL A 135 4.86 -15.58 -1.14
CA VAL A 135 3.95 -15.93 -0.03
C VAL A 135 3.74 -17.44 0.10
N GLU A 136 3.77 -18.18 -1.01
CA GLU A 136 3.65 -19.64 -1.00
C GLU A 136 4.80 -20.33 -0.25
N SER A 137 6.02 -19.82 -0.40
CA SER A 137 7.20 -20.31 0.33
C SER A 137 7.00 -20.23 1.85
N LEU A 138 6.46 -19.09 2.31
CA LEU A 138 6.14 -18.86 3.72
C LEU A 138 5.01 -19.76 4.24
N LEU A 139 3.93 -19.89 3.48
CA LEU A 139 2.80 -20.76 3.83
C LEU A 139 3.23 -22.23 3.91
N THR A 140 4.19 -22.65 3.09
CA THR A 140 4.71 -24.02 3.12
C THR A 140 5.65 -24.22 4.31
N SER A 141 6.42 -23.20 4.68
CA SER A 141 7.36 -23.25 5.82
C SER A 141 6.66 -23.21 7.18
N SER A 142 5.55 -22.49 7.30
CA SER A 142 4.73 -22.38 8.52
C SER A 142 3.86 -23.62 8.80
N ARG A 143 3.64 -24.51 7.82
CA ARG A 143 2.97 -25.81 7.99
C ARG A 143 3.72 -26.80 8.90
N GLY A 144 4.97 -26.50 9.28
CA GLY A 144 5.74 -27.29 10.24
C GLY A 144 5.30 -27.15 11.71
N THR A 145 4.44 -26.17 12.04
CA THR A 145 4.06 -25.84 13.42
C THR A 145 2.53 -25.71 13.52
N GLN A 146 1.85 -26.77 13.98
CA GLN A 146 0.39 -26.96 13.99
C GLN A 146 -0.44 -25.86 14.70
N CYS A 147 -1.54 -25.40 14.06
CA CYS A 147 -2.91 -25.54 14.58
C CYS A 147 -3.97 -25.41 13.46
N ILE A 148 -4.98 -26.26 13.57
CA ILE A 148 -6.17 -26.55 12.75
C ILE A 148 -7.02 -25.34 12.32
N ASN A 149 -6.77 -24.83 11.12
CA ASN A 149 -7.76 -24.30 10.17
C ASN A 149 -7.12 -24.39 8.79
N GLU A 150 -7.26 -25.56 8.15
CA GLU A 150 -6.57 -25.84 6.90
C GLU A 150 -7.16 -24.99 5.77
N ILE A 151 -6.39 -24.01 5.28
CA ILE A 151 -6.60 -23.48 3.93
C ILE A 151 -6.09 -24.56 2.96
N LEU A 152 -7.03 -25.35 2.45
CA LEU A 152 -6.79 -26.38 1.45
C LEU A 152 -6.54 -25.69 0.11
N SER A 153 -5.27 -25.46 -0.19
CA SER A 153 -4.82 -24.91 -1.48
C SER A 153 -4.92 -26.02 -2.53
N TRP A 154 -5.92 -25.89 -3.40
CA TRP A 154 -6.07 -26.74 -4.57
C TRP A 154 -5.20 -26.18 -5.70
N ARG A 155 -4.01 -26.76 -5.85
CA ARG A 155 -2.93 -26.22 -6.70
C ARG A 155 -3.09 -26.61 -8.17
N ASN A 156 -3.75 -27.73 -8.47
CA ASN A 156 -4.06 -28.18 -9.82
C ASN A 156 -5.55 -28.47 -9.98
N ILE A 157 -6.12 -28.10 -11.13
CA ILE A 157 -7.54 -28.36 -11.42
C ILE A 157 -7.90 -29.85 -11.47
N ASN A 158 -6.89 -30.72 -11.55
CA ASN A 158 -7.05 -32.16 -11.59
C ASN A 158 -6.75 -32.82 -10.24
N ASP A 159 -6.34 -32.06 -9.22
CA ASP A 159 -6.13 -32.63 -7.89
C ASP A 159 -7.48 -33.07 -7.31
N PRO A 160 -7.52 -34.12 -6.49
CA PRO A 160 -8.75 -34.51 -5.80
C PRO A 160 -9.25 -33.37 -4.92
N LEU A 161 -10.58 -33.24 -4.84
CA LEU A 161 -11.20 -32.24 -3.98
C LEU A 161 -10.77 -32.45 -2.54
N PRO A 162 -10.38 -31.38 -1.82
CA PRO A 162 -10.14 -31.49 -0.39
C PRO A 162 -11.45 -31.88 0.31
N ILE A 163 -11.41 -32.95 1.12
CA ILE A 163 -12.56 -33.44 1.91
C ILE A 163 -12.51 -32.80 3.29
#